data_AF-T0C8Y4-F1
#
_entry.id   AF-T0C8Y4-F1
#
_cell.length_a   1.000
_cell.length_b   1.000
_cell.length_c   1.000
_cell.angle_alpha   90.00
_cell.angle_beta   90.00
_cell.angle_gamma   90.00
#
_symmetry.space_group_name_H-M   'P 1'
#
loop_
_entity.id
_entity.type
_entity.pdbx_description
1 polymer ?
#
loop_
_entity_poly.entity_id
_entity_poly.type
_entity_poly.pdbx_seq_one_letter_code
_entity_poly.pdbx_strand_id
1 'polypeptide(L)'
;MRWPWKVTADYGAIDTAHKTPHIGVDLAAPEDSPVHAFSGGVVDHISHEGPKGFGNAVWIREPDGYRIVYGHLDKVKAYAGERIHKDDVIGLSGNTGESTGPHLHVGVMAPDGKWVNPDDYFSPWHNWLHLSSNRIKNEESDIVIGRIEHIIESVLSGLMQDFGEWALHHIAPVALLICAVSFLGIIVGMVKPRRWAFYSGLIATIGYRMGWSS
;
A
#
# COMPACT_ATOMS: atom_id res chain seq x y z
N MET A 1 3.50 5.46 -10.72
CA MET A 1 3.97 6.53 -11.61
C MET A 1 5.44 6.80 -11.31
N ARG A 2 6.18 7.54 -12.15
CA ARG A 2 7.50 8.07 -11.79
C ARG A 2 7.41 9.60 -11.71
N TRP A 3 7.94 10.19 -10.65
CA TRP A 3 7.97 11.65 -10.49
C TRP A 3 8.79 12.34 -11.59
N PRO A 4 8.38 13.54 -12.04
CA PRO A 4 9.09 14.30 -13.08
C PRO A 4 10.43 14.85 -12.58
N TRP A 5 10.57 15.06 -11.27
CA TRP A 5 11.80 15.51 -10.63
C TRP A 5 12.25 14.55 -9.54
N LYS A 6 13.49 14.74 -9.07
CA LYS A 6 14.07 13.94 -7.99
C LYS A 6 13.35 14.26 -6.68
N VAL A 7 12.99 13.22 -5.93
CA VAL A 7 12.45 13.35 -4.56
C VAL A 7 13.55 13.84 -3.62
N THR A 8 13.25 14.88 -2.84
CA THR A 8 14.13 15.48 -1.84
C THR A 8 13.68 15.23 -0.41
N ALA A 9 12.36 15.05 -0.19
CA ALA A 9 11.81 14.63 1.09
C ALA A 9 10.60 13.72 0.86
N ASP A 10 10.60 12.57 1.53
CA ASP A 10 9.52 11.58 1.46
C ASP A 10 8.39 11.92 2.44
N TYR A 11 7.22 11.33 2.23
CA TYR A 11 6.12 11.39 3.19
C TYR A 11 6.53 10.78 4.53
N GLY A 12 6.16 11.45 5.63
CA GLY A 12 6.48 11.04 6.99
C GLY A 12 7.92 11.32 7.40
N ALA A 13 8.77 11.86 6.52
CA ALA A 13 10.12 12.28 6.89
C ALA A 13 10.06 13.34 8.01
N ILE A 14 10.96 13.23 8.97
CA ILE A 14 11.15 14.24 10.02
C ILE A 14 12.55 14.79 9.82
N ASP A 15 12.65 16.10 9.59
CA ASP A 15 13.93 16.78 9.47
C ASP A 15 14.21 17.64 10.72
N THR A 16 15.40 18.22 10.80
CA THR A 16 15.80 19.03 11.97
C THR A 16 15.14 20.42 11.98
N ALA A 17 14.62 20.89 10.84
CA ALA A 17 13.91 22.16 10.67
C ALA A 17 12.40 22.03 10.96
N HIS A 18 11.79 20.86 10.72
CA HIS A 18 10.38 20.57 10.85
C HIS A 18 10.17 19.40 11.81
N LYS A 19 9.74 19.72 13.04
CA LYS A 19 9.48 18.71 14.09
C LYS A 19 8.23 17.86 13.84
N THR A 20 7.46 18.18 12.81
CA THR A 20 6.27 17.44 12.38
C THR A 20 6.59 16.55 11.19
N PRO A 21 6.02 15.34 11.10
CA PRO A 21 6.18 14.50 9.93
C PRO A 21 5.72 15.21 8.66
N HIS A 22 6.50 15.07 7.60
CA HIS A 22 6.18 15.62 6.30
C HIS A 22 4.87 15.03 5.75
N ILE A 23 3.96 15.88 5.30
CA ILE A 23 2.58 15.51 4.92
C ILE A 23 2.41 15.22 3.42
N GLY A 24 3.51 15.19 2.67
CA GLY A 24 3.52 14.98 1.23
C GLY A 24 4.88 14.48 0.75
N VAL A 25 5.20 14.77 -0.51
CA VAL A 25 6.50 14.50 -1.12
C VAL A 25 7.04 15.79 -1.73
N ASP A 26 8.32 16.05 -1.53
CA ASP A 26 8.99 17.23 -2.08
C ASP A 26 9.84 16.82 -3.27
N LEU A 27 9.69 17.57 -4.35
CA LEU A 27 10.34 17.33 -5.63
C LEU A 27 11.25 18.51 -5.96
N ALA A 28 12.53 18.25 -6.28
CA ALA A 28 13.52 19.27 -6.65
C ALA A 28 13.20 19.92 -8.01
N ALA A 29 12.19 20.80 -8.02
CA ALA A 29 11.74 21.58 -9.15
C ALA A 29 12.44 22.95 -9.13
N PRO A 30 13.23 23.31 -10.16
CA PRO A 30 13.73 24.67 -10.31
C PRO A 30 12.57 25.67 -10.34
N GLU A 31 12.77 26.90 -9.86
CA GLU A 31 11.77 27.97 -10.02
C GLU A 31 11.36 28.15 -11.49
N ASP A 32 10.14 28.61 -11.71
CA ASP A 32 9.53 28.81 -13.02
C ASP A 32 9.31 27.55 -13.88
N SER A 33 9.55 26.35 -13.32
CA SER A 33 9.28 25.11 -14.05
C SER A 33 7.76 24.89 -14.17
N PRO A 34 7.24 24.49 -15.35
CA PRO A 34 5.83 24.16 -15.48
C PRO A 34 5.41 23.01 -14.55
N VAL A 35 4.41 23.26 -13.71
CA VAL A 35 3.82 22.23 -12.85
C VAL A 35 2.61 21.66 -13.54
N HIS A 36 2.68 20.36 -13.83
CA HIS A 36 1.64 19.57 -14.46
C HIS A 36 0.82 18.82 -13.40
N ALA A 37 -0.49 18.76 -13.59
CA ALA A 37 -1.36 17.98 -12.70
C ALA A 37 -1.11 16.47 -12.87
N PHE A 38 -0.84 15.77 -11.76
CA PHE A 38 -0.60 14.32 -11.76
C PHE A 38 -1.87 13.49 -12.03
N SER A 39 -3.03 14.07 -11.70
CA SER A 39 -4.35 13.52 -11.98
C SER A 39 -5.36 14.62 -12.33
N GLY A 40 -6.52 14.22 -12.84
CA GLY A 40 -7.60 15.12 -13.23
C GLY A 40 -8.67 15.28 -12.15
N GLY A 41 -9.31 16.44 -12.12
CA GLY A 41 -10.31 16.78 -11.12
C GLY A 41 -10.89 18.17 -11.31
N VAL A 42 -11.38 18.75 -10.23
CA VAL A 42 -11.85 20.14 -10.17
C VAL A 42 -11.04 20.90 -9.14
N VAL A 43 -10.55 22.08 -9.49
CA VAL A 43 -9.84 22.95 -8.54
C VAL A 43 -10.82 23.36 -7.45
N ASP A 44 -10.60 22.92 -6.21
CA ASP A 44 -11.51 23.22 -5.11
C ASP A 44 -11.09 24.45 -4.31
N HIS A 45 -9.78 24.72 -4.25
CA HIS A 45 -9.22 25.83 -3.52
C HIS A 45 -7.89 26.28 -4.15
N ILE A 46 -7.63 27.59 -4.12
CA ILE A 46 -6.33 28.18 -4.42
C ILE A 46 -5.91 28.98 -3.21
N SER A 47 -4.70 28.71 -2.72
CA SER A 47 -4.09 29.52 -1.68
C SER A 47 -3.11 30.51 -2.32
N HIS A 48 -3.12 31.73 -1.81
CA HIS A 48 -2.14 32.78 -2.07
C HIS A 48 -1.57 33.25 -0.73
N GLU A 49 -1.10 32.29 0.06
CA GLU A 49 -0.55 32.58 1.37
C GLU A 49 0.87 33.16 1.26
N GLY A 50 1.22 34.02 2.22
CA GLY A 50 2.55 34.59 2.36
C GLY A 50 3.60 33.55 2.83
N PRO A 51 4.51 33.87 3.75
CA PRO A 51 5.63 32.98 4.11
C PRO A 51 5.25 31.77 5.00
N LYS A 52 3.98 31.33 4.99
CA LYS A 52 3.47 30.27 5.87
C LYS A 52 2.84 29.13 5.08
N GLY A 53 2.88 27.93 5.64
CA GLY A 53 2.25 26.73 5.07
C GLY A 53 2.70 26.49 3.62
N PHE A 54 1.75 26.18 2.74
CA PHE A 54 2.00 25.84 1.34
C PHE A 54 2.30 27.05 0.43
N GLY A 55 2.26 28.28 0.94
CA GLY A 55 2.43 29.48 0.10
C GLY A 55 1.37 29.59 -0.98
N ASN A 56 1.79 29.86 -2.22
CA ASN A 56 0.86 29.72 -3.35
C ASN A 56 0.64 28.24 -3.64
N ALA A 57 -0.63 27.81 -3.62
CA ALA A 57 -0.96 26.41 -3.83
C ALA A 57 -2.24 26.21 -4.62
N VAL A 58 -2.29 25.14 -5.39
CA VAL A 58 -3.50 24.66 -6.08
C VAL A 58 -3.94 23.37 -5.42
N TRP A 59 -5.22 23.31 -5.04
CA TRP A 59 -5.85 22.11 -4.54
C TRP A 59 -6.84 21.59 -5.59
N ILE A 60 -6.66 20.34 -5.99
CA ILE A 60 -7.50 19.66 -6.99
C ILE A 60 -8.24 18.54 -6.30
N ARG A 61 -9.56 18.58 -6.36
CA ARG A 61 -10.43 17.52 -5.88
C ARG A 61 -10.73 16.52 -6.98
N GLU A 62 -10.45 15.27 -6.71
CA GLU A 62 -10.75 14.15 -7.61
C GLU A 62 -12.19 13.63 -7.42
N PRO A 63 -12.74 12.87 -8.39
CA PRO A 63 -14.11 12.36 -8.33
C PRO A 63 -14.43 11.42 -7.15
N ASP A 64 -13.41 10.84 -6.53
CA ASP A 64 -13.51 10.00 -5.33
C ASP A 64 -13.43 10.79 -4.01
N GLY A 65 -13.26 12.12 -4.10
CA GLY A 65 -13.21 13.03 -2.97
C GLY A 65 -11.82 13.26 -2.38
N TYR A 66 -10.78 12.59 -2.90
CA TYR A 66 -9.40 12.92 -2.55
C TYR A 66 -9.04 14.32 -3.05
N ARG A 67 -8.09 14.97 -2.36
CA ARG A 67 -7.57 16.27 -2.76
C ARG A 67 -6.06 16.18 -2.90
N ILE A 68 -5.56 16.63 -4.04
CA ILE A 68 -4.13 16.76 -4.29
C ILE A 68 -3.78 18.23 -4.15
N VAL A 69 -2.80 18.54 -3.31
CA VAL A 69 -2.24 19.89 -3.17
C VAL A 69 -0.90 19.97 -3.90
N TYR A 70 -0.71 21.07 -4.63
CA TYR A 70 0.55 21.46 -5.28
C TYR A 70 1.00 22.77 -4.65
N GLY A 71 2.00 22.71 -3.77
CA GLY A 71 2.45 23.84 -2.94
C GLY A 71 3.73 24.51 -3.43
N HIS A 72 4.08 25.61 -2.77
CA HIS A 72 5.29 26.42 -2.98
C HIS A 72 5.42 26.99 -4.39
N LEU A 73 4.30 27.23 -5.07
CA LEU A 73 4.30 27.76 -6.44
C LEU A 73 4.76 29.23 -6.45
N ASP A 74 5.39 29.67 -7.53
CA ASP A 74 5.60 31.10 -7.77
C ASP A 74 4.35 31.71 -8.39
N LYS A 75 3.79 31.02 -9.40
CA LYS A 75 2.61 31.48 -10.15
C LYS A 75 1.56 30.39 -10.26
N VAL A 76 0.34 30.71 -9.86
CA VAL A 76 -0.84 29.89 -10.13
C VAL A 76 -1.43 30.27 -11.49
N LYS A 77 -1.72 29.27 -12.33
CA LYS A 77 -2.38 29.45 -13.63
C LYS A 77 -3.82 28.97 -13.63
N ALA A 78 -4.14 28.00 -12.76
CA ALA A 78 -5.49 27.49 -12.61
C ALA A 78 -6.40 28.47 -11.84
N TYR A 79 -7.73 28.28 -11.94
CA TYR A 79 -8.72 29.04 -11.15
C TYR A 79 -9.71 28.12 -10.44
N ALA A 80 -10.29 28.60 -9.33
CA ALA A 80 -11.25 27.79 -8.55
C ALA A 80 -12.47 27.39 -9.40
N GLY A 81 -12.86 26.12 -9.32
CA GLY A 81 -13.92 25.52 -10.14
C GLY A 81 -13.48 25.06 -11.53
N GLU A 82 -12.23 25.32 -11.93
CA GLU A 82 -11.69 24.84 -13.20
C GLU A 82 -11.59 23.31 -13.23
N ARG A 83 -11.98 22.70 -14.35
CA ARG A 83 -11.77 21.27 -14.59
C ARG A 83 -10.37 21.08 -15.16
N ILE A 84 -9.57 20.31 -14.43
CA ILE A 84 -8.18 20.00 -14.78
C ILE A 84 -8.12 18.56 -15.24
N HIS A 85 -7.41 18.29 -16.34
CA HIS A 85 -7.05 16.96 -16.78
C HIS A 85 -5.63 16.63 -16.34
N LYS A 86 -5.30 15.34 -16.36
CA LYS A 86 -3.92 14.90 -16.19
C LYS A 86 -3.03 15.62 -17.21
N ASP A 87 -1.86 16.06 -16.74
CA ASP A 87 -0.83 16.75 -17.50
C ASP A 87 -1.17 18.20 -17.91
N ASP A 88 -2.32 18.74 -17.52
CA ASP A 88 -2.60 20.18 -17.68
C ASP A 88 -1.66 21.00 -16.78
N VAL A 89 -1.22 22.17 -17.28
CA VAL A 89 -0.32 23.07 -16.54
C VAL A 89 -1.13 23.93 -15.59
N ILE A 90 -0.94 23.71 -14.29
CA ILE A 90 -1.71 24.39 -13.22
C ILE A 90 -0.96 25.58 -12.60
N GLY A 91 0.35 25.68 -12.84
CA GLY A 91 1.18 26.73 -12.28
C GLY A 91 2.64 26.62 -12.69
N LEU A 92 3.47 27.42 -12.04
CA LEU A 92 4.92 27.39 -12.11
C LEU A 92 5.48 27.13 -10.70
N SER A 93 6.46 26.24 -10.57
CA SER A 93 7.15 25.99 -9.31
C SER A 93 7.86 27.24 -8.82
N GLY A 94 8.05 27.31 -7.51
CA GLY A 94 8.67 28.46 -6.88
C GLY A 94 9.30 28.10 -5.55
N ASN A 95 9.26 29.06 -4.64
CA ASN A 95 9.83 28.97 -3.30
C ASN A 95 9.01 29.79 -2.29
N THR A 96 7.69 29.82 -2.46
CA THR A 96 6.77 30.56 -1.58
C THR A 96 6.36 29.73 -0.37
N GLY A 97 5.83 30.34 0.69
CA GLY A 97 5.42 29.61 1.90
C GLY A 97 6.59 29.20 2.80
N GLU A 98 6.37 28.14 3.59
CA GLU A 98 7.39 27.52 4.46
C GLU A 98 8.29 26.60 3.63
N SER A 99 9.19 27.19 2.86
CA SER A 99 10.12 26.48 1.99
C SER A 99 11.57 26.84 2.33
N THR A 100 12.46 25.84 2.34
CA THR A 100 13.91 26.04 2.57
C THR A 100 14.70 26.28 1.29
N GLY A 101 14.09 26.06 0.13
CA GLY A 101 14.66 26.28 -1.20
C GLY A 101 13.71 25.81 -2.31
N PRO A 102 13.98 26.14 -3.58
CA PRO A 102 13.05 25.85 -4.67
C PRO A 102 12.70 24.36 -4.80
N HIS A 103 11.42 24.05 -4.67
CA HIS A 103 10.87 22.71 -4.83
C HIS A 103 9.35 22.76 -5.08
N LEU A 104 8.79 21.63 -5.52
CA LEU A 104 7.35 21.42 -5.55
C LEU A 104 6.96 20.48 -4.41
N HIS A 105 6.07 20.93 -3.53
CA HIS A 105 5.42 20.07 -2.55
C HIS A 105 4.16 19.45 -3.14
N VAL A 106 4.00 18.13 -2.99
CA VAL A 106 2.83 17.38 -3.44
C VAL A 106 2.25 16.61 -2.27
N GLY A 107 1.05 16.99 -1.83
CA GLY A 107 0.33 16.31 -0.76
C GLY A 107 -0.94 15.66 -1.27
N VAL A 108 -1.36 14.55 -0.66
CA VAL A 108 -2.63 13.89 -0.94
C VAL A 108 -3.43 13.77 0.34
N MET A 109 -4.66 14.29 0.33
CA MET A 109 -5.57 14.28 1.45
C MET A 109 -6.81 13.44 1.13
N ALA A 110 -7.09 12.46 1.99
CA ALA A 110 -8.28 11.63 1.91
C ALA A 110 -9.55 12.42 2.26
N PRO A 111 -10.75 11.93 1.87
CA PRO A 111 -12.02 12.59 2.18
C PRO A 111 -12.27 12.82 3.68
N ASP A 112 -11.67 11.99 4.55
CA ASP A 112 -11.74 12.09 6.01
C ASP A 112 -10.75 13.12 6.60
N GLY A 113 -9.99 13.81 5.75
CA GLY A 113 -9.04 14.87 6.12
C GLY A 113 -7.63 14.37 6.47
N LYS A 114 -7.35 13.07 6.37
CA LYS A 114 -6.01 12.53 6.66
C LYS A 114 -5.09 12.67 5.45
N TRP A 115 -3.84 13.04 5.71
CA TRP A 115 -2.77 13.01 4.73
C TRP A 115 -2.31 11.58 4.49
N VAL A 116 -2.19 11.18 3.23
CA VAL A 116 -1.74 9.86 2.81
C VAL A 116 -0.47 9.96 1.98
N ASN A 117 0.28 8.88 1.92
CA ASN A 117 1.52 8.82 1.15
C ASN A 117 1.24 8.97 -0.36
N PRO A 118 1.76 10.03 -1.02
CA PRO A 118 1.57 10.24 -2.46
C PRO A 118 2.16 9.11 -3.32
N ASP A 119 3.28 8.50 -2.90
CA ASP A 119 3.89 7.39 -3.66
C ASP A 119 2.97 6.17 -3.76
N ASP A 120 2.30 5.85 -2.65
CA ASP A 120 1.33 4.76 -2.61
C ASP A 120 0.08 5.10 -3.43
N TYR A 121 -0.40 6.35 -3.31
CA TYR A 121 -1.58 6.84 -4.03
C TYR A 121 -1.39 6.82 -5.55
N PHE A 122 -0.24 7.26 -6.06
CA PHE A 122 0.06 7.25 -7.50
C PHE A 122 0.73 5.96 -7.99
N SER A 123 0.78 4.92 -7.16
CA SER A 123 1.32 3.62 -7.54
C SER A 123 0.44 2.97 -8.63
N PRO A 124 1.03 2.17 -9.55
CA PRO A 124 0.26 1.48 -10.59
C PRO A 124 -0.88 0.62 -10.04
N TRP A 125 -0.69 0.05 -8.84
CA TRP A 125 -1.65 -0.82 -8.17
C TRP A 125 -2.85 -0.05 -7.61
N HIS A 126 -2.62 1.14 -7.03
CA HIS A 126 -3.70 2.03 -6.62
C HIS A 126 -4.48 2.53 -7.85
N ASN A 127 -3.77 2.98 -8.88
CA ASN A 127 -4.37 3.56 -10.08
C ASN A 127 -5.27 2.55 -10.83
N TRP A 128 -4.97 1.25 -10.80
CA TRP A 128 -5.81 0.22 -11.42
C TRP A 128 -7.17 0.07 -10.70
N LEU A 129 -7.18 -0.07 -9.37
CA LEU A 129 -8.42 -0.19 -8.58
C LEU A 129 -9.26 1.10 -8.63
N HIS A 130 -8.61 2.26 -8.64
CA HIS A 130 -9.28 3.56 -8.61
C HIS A 130 -9.83 4.01 -9.96
N LEU A 131 -9.10 3.75 -11.05
CA LEU A 131 -9.64 3.99 -12.40
C LEU A 131 -10.72 2.98 -12.78
N SER A 132 -10.65 1.74 -12.25
CA SER A 132 -11.75 0.78 -12.43
C SER A 132 -12.98 1.21 -11.65
N SER A 133 -12.87 1.68 -10.40
CA SER A 133 -14.04 2.09 -9.62
C SER A 133 -14.70 3.36 -10.16
N ASN A 134 -13.93 4.37 -10.58
CA ASN A 134 -14.50 5.66 -11.04
C ASN A 134 -15.00 5.65 -12.50
N ARG A 135 -14.45 4.80 -13.39
CA ARG A 135 -14.98 4.63 -14.76
C ARG A 135 -16.27 3.80 -14.79
N ILE A 136 -16.53 3.06 -13.72
CA ILE A 136 -17.56 2.03 -13.59
C ILE A 136 -18.55 2.46 -12.48
N LYS A 137 -18.95 3.74 -12.46
CA LYS A 137 -20.02 4.28 -11.61
C LYS A 137 -21.33 4.42 -12.40
N ASN A 138 -21.75 3.36 -13.08
CA ASN A 138 -23.08 3.24 -13.71
C ASN A 138 -23.84 2.07 -13.07
N GLU A 139 -25.15 2.20 -12.84
CA GLU A 139 -25.94 1.19 -12.09
C GLU A 139 -25.84 -0.25 -12.67
N GLU A 140 -25.60 -0.38 -13.98
CA GLU A 140 -25.37 -1.68 -14.63
C GLU A 140 -24.08 -2.36 -14.17
N SER A 141 -23.07 -1.60 -13.75
CA SER A 141 -21.79 -2.15 -13.41
C SER A 141 -21.63 -2.59 -11.97
N ASP A 142 -22.38 -2.02 -11.03
CA ASP A 142 -22.47 -2.54 -9.65
C ASP A 142 -23.03 -3.97 -9.67
N ILE A 143 -23.96 -4.26 -10.59
CA ILE A 143 -24.50 -5.60 -10.83
C ILE A 143 -23.43 -6.54 -11.42
N VAL A 144 -22.63 -6.05 -12.37
CA VAL A 144 -21.58 -6.86 -13.02
C VAL A 144 -20.42 -7.13 -12.06
N ILE A 145 -19.94 -6.12 -11.34
CA ILE A 145 -18.88 -6.26 -10.32
C ILE A 145 -19.36 -7.15 -9.19
N GLY A 146 -20.56 -6.93 -8.65
CA GLY A 146 -21.13 -7.79 -7.62
C GLY A 146 -21.28 -9.25 -8.08
N ARG A 147 -21.58 -9.48 -9.37
CA ARG A 147 -21.62 -10.83 -9.95
C ARG A 147 -20.21 -11.44 -10.08
N ILE A 148 -19.21 -10.65 -10.44
CA ILE A 148 -17.82 -11.12 -10.55
C ILE A 148 -17.27 -11.46 -9.16
N GLU A 149 -17.46 -10.58 -8.17
CA GLU A 149 -17.04 -10.84 -6.78
C GLU A 149 -17.71 -12.11 -6.23
N HIS A 150 -19.01 -12.28 -6.45
CA HIS A 150 -19.71 -13.49 -6.04
C HIS A 150 -19.17 -14.76 -6.73
N ILE A 151 -18.79 -14.68 -8.01
CA ILE A 151 -18.16 -15.80 -8.73
C ILE A 151 -16.78 -16.10 -8.15
N ILE A 152 -15.96 -15.08 -7.87
CA ILE A 152 -14.64 -15.26 -7.28
C ILE A 152 -14.75 -15.91 -5.90
N GLU A 153 -15.62 -15.39 -5.03
CA GLU A 153 -15.83 -15.92 -3.68
C GLU A 153 -16.36 -17.36 -3.71
N SER A 154 -17.30 -17.67 -4.61
CA SER A 154 -17.83 -19.03 -4.74
C SER A 154 -16.75 -20.02 -5.22
N VAL A 155 -15.93 -19.63 -6.22
CA VAL A 155 -14.81 -20.46 -6.70
C VAL A 155 -13.76 -20.65 -5.62
N LEU A 156 -13.37 -19.59 -4.91
CA LEU A 156 -12.38 -19.67 -3.83
C LEU A 156 -12.89 -20.52 -2.67
N SER A 157 -14.14 -20.36 -2.27
CA SER A 157 -14.74 -21.18 -1.21
C SER A 157 -14.79 -22.66 -1.58
N GLY A 158 -15.12 -22.99 -2.84
CA GLY A 158 -15.13 -24.36 -3.34
C GLY A 158 -13.73 -24.97 -3.32
N LEU A 159 -12.74 -24.24 -3.85
CA LEU A 159 -11.33 -24.67 -3.83
C LEU A 159 -10.80 -24.88 -2.41
N MET A 160 -11.13 -23.98 -1.48
CA MET A 160 -10.72 -24.10 -0.07
C MET A 160 -11.39 -25.28 0.62
N GLN A 161 -12.66 -25.55 0.32
CA GLN A 161 -13.39 -26.69 0.86
C GLN A 161 -12.85 -28.02 0.32
N ASP A 162 -12.64 -28.13 -0.99
CA ASP A 162 -12.07 -29.32 -1.63
C ASP A 162 -10.66 -29.61 -1.11
N PHE A 163 -9.84 -28.56 -0.94
CA PHE A 163 -8.52 -28.70 -0.34
C PHE A 163 -8.60 -29.12 1.13
N GLY A 164 -9.54 -28.55 1.90
CA GLY A 164 -9.76 -28.91 3.29
C GLY A 164 -10.16 -30.38 3.48
N GLU A 165 -11.11 -30.88 2.68
CA GLU A 165 -11.53 -32.28 2.67
C GLU A 165 -10.39 -33.20 2.23
N TRP A 166 -9.66 -32.83 1.17
CA TRP A 166 -8.49 -33.60 0.74
C TRP A 166 -7.43 -33.67 1.85
N ALA A 167 -7.13 -32.56 2.52
CA ALA A 167 -6.18 -32.50 3.62
C ALA A 167 -6.63 -33.35 4.81
N LEU A 168 -7.91 -33.32 5.18
CA LEU A 168 -8.47 -34.18 6.22
C LEU A 168 -8.32 -35.67 5.88
N HIS A 169 -8.54 -36.06 4.63
CA HIS A 169 -8.45 -37.46 4.22
C HIS A 169 -7.02 -37.97 4.02
N HIS A 170 -6.06 -37.11 3.67
CA HIS A 170 -4.71 -37.55 3.29
C HIS A 170 -3.62 -37.14 4.29
N ILE A 171 -3.76 -36.02 4.99
CA ILE A 171 -2.76 -35.50 5.93
C ILE A 171 -3.07 -35.92 7.37
N ALA A 172 -4.33 -35.81 7.80
CA ALA A 172 -4.71 -36.12 9.19
C ALA A 172 -4.43 -37.58 9.61
N PRO A 173 -4.63 -38.62 8.77
CA PRO A 173 -4.32 -40.00 9.15
C PRO A 173 -2.82 -40.24 9.35
N VAL A 174 -1.98 -39.58 8.53
CA VAL A 174 -0.51 -39.66 8.65
C VAL A 174 -0.06 -39.03 9.97
N ALA A 175 -0.61 -37.86 10.31
CA ALA A 175 -0.33 -37.20 11.59
C ALA A 175 -0.76 -38.05 12.79
N LEU A 176 -1.96 -38.64 12.76
CA LEU A 176 -2.45 -39.54 13.81
C LEU A 176 -1.60 -40.80 13.94
N LEU A 177 -1.13 -41.37 12.83
CA LEU A 177 -0.23 -42.52 12.84
C LEU A 177 1.12 -42.18 13.49
N ILE A 178 1.69 -41.02 13.18
CA ILE A 178 2.94 -40.54 13.79
C ILE A 178 2.76 -40.38 15.31
N CYS A 179 1.64 -39.78 15.74
CA CYS A 179 1.31 -39.64 17.16
C CYS A 179 1.14 -41.00 17.85
N ALA A 180 0.43 -41.94 17.22
CA ALA A 180 0.22 -43.29 17.76
C ALA A 180 1.53 -44.07 17.90
N VAL A 181 2.41 -44.00 16.90
CA VAL A 181 3.74 -44.62 16.95
C VAL A 181 4.61 -44.01 18.05
N SER A 182 4.57 -42.68 18.20
CA SER A 182 5.29 -41.97 19.26
C SER A 182 4.79 -42.38 20.65
N PHE A 183 3.47 -42.47 20.83
CA PHE A 183 2.85 -42.88 22.09
C PHE A 183 3.14 -44.35 22.44
N LEU A 184 3.09 -45.26 21.46
CA LEU A 184 3.44 -46.66 21.64
C LEU A 184 4.93 -46.81 22.02
N GLY A 185 5.81 -46.00 21.41
CA GLY A 185 7.22 -45.93 21.75
C GLY A 185 7.46 -45.53 23.22
N ILE A 186 6.67 -44.58 23.74
CA ILE A 186 6.71 -44.17 25.16
C ILE A 186 6.27 -45.33 26.06
N ILE A 187 5.13 -45.97 25.76
CA ILE A 187 4.61 -47.10 26.57
C ILE A 187 5.60 -48.28 26.60
N VAL A 188 6.16 -48.65 25.45
CA VAL A 188 7.16 -49.73 25.36
C VAL A 188 8.41 -49.38 26.17
N GLY A 189 8.79 -48.10 26.23
CA GLY A 189 9.88 -47.60 27.07
C GLY A 189 9.62 -47.71 28.55
N MET A 190 8.38 -47.48 28.97
CA MET A 190 7.97 -47.64 30.37
C MET A 190 7.96 -49.11 30.81
N VAL A 191 7.59 -50.04 29.92
CA VAL A 191 7.48 -51.48 30.24
C VAL A 191 8.81 -52.24 30.11
N LYS A 192 9.71 -51.85 29.19
CA LYS A 192 11.03 -52.51 28.98
C LYS A 192 12.19 -51.50 28.92
N PRO A 193 12.54 -50.85 30.04
CA PRO A 193 13.49 -49.73 30.06
C PRO A 193 14.89 -50.09 29.54
N ARG A 194 15.36 -51.31 29.76
CA ARG A 194 16.69 -51.78 29.28
C ARG A 194 16.80 -51.94 27.76
N ARG A 195 15.68 -52.14 27.03
CA ARG A 195 15.68 -52.24 25.56
C ARG A 195 15.49 -50.89 24.89
N TRP A 196 14.87 -49.92 25.58
CA TRP A 196 14.65 -48.58 25.05
C TRP A 196 15.96 -47.80 24.86
N ALA A 197 16.94 -47.99 25.76
CA ALA A 197 18.27 -47.39 25.64
C ALA A 197 19.02 -47.81 24.35
N PHE A 198 18.67 -48.95 23.75
CA PHE A 198 19.24 -49.39 22.47
C PHE A 198 18.53 -48.72 21.27
N TYR A 199 17.21 -48.61 21.31
CA TYR A 199 16.41 -47.95 20.26
C TYR A 199 16.61 -46.42 20.23
N SER A 200 16.81 -45.80 21.39
CA SER A 200 17.11 -44.37 21.50
C SER A 200 18.43 -44.00 20.84
N GLY A 201 19.47 -44.82 21.03
CA GLY A 201 20.76 -44.65 20.38
C GLY A 201 20.67 -44.81 18.86
N LEU A 202 19.81 -45.71 18.37
CA LEU A 202 19.58 -45.90 16.93
C LEU A 202 18.84 -44.71 16.30
N ILE A 203 17.79 -44.19 16.95
CA ILE A 203 17.03 -43.02 16.49
C ILE A 203 17.91 -41.76 16.51
N ALA A 204 18.73 -41.56 17.56
CA ALA A 204 19.68 -40.45 17.63
C ALA A 204 20.73 -40.50 16.50
N THR A 205 21.19 -41.71 16.13
CA THR A 205 22.15 -41.90 15.03
C THR A 205 21.52 -41.62 13.66
N ILE A 206 20.25 -41.98 13.48
CA ILE A 206 19.50 -41.69 12.24
C ILE A 206 19.19 -40.19 12.14
N GLY A 207 18.76 -39.55 13.22
CA GLY A 207 18.52 -38.10 13.27
C GLY A 207 19.76 -37.28 12.97
N TYR A 208 20.92 -37.69 13.50
CA TYR A 208 22.21 -37.05 13.20
C TYR A 208 22.61 -37.18 11.71
N ARG A 209 22.32 -38.33 11.08
CA ARG A 209 22.57 -38.55 9.64
C ARG A 209 21.59 -37.81 8.72
N MET A 210 20.39 -37.48 9.21
CA MET A 210 19.38 -36.74 8.45
C MET A 210 19.44 -35.21 8.68
N GLY A 211 20.45 -34.71 9.40
CA GLY A 211 20.68 -33.28 9.58
C GLY A 211 19.75 -32.60 10.58
N TRP A 212 19.05 -33.37 11.42
CA TRP A 212 18.23 -32.83 12.50
C TRP A 212 19.09 -32.69 13.75
N SER A 213 19.94 -31.66 13.79
CA SER A 213 20.54 -31.18 15.03
C SER A 213 19.74 -29.99 15.55
N SER A 214 19.33 -30.06 16.82
CA SER A 214 18.86 -28.94 17.65
C SER A 214 19.83 -27.76 17.63
#